data_AF-A0A4W3GMP7-F1
#
_entry.id   AF-A0A4W3GMP7-F1
#
_cell.length_a   1.000
_cell.length_b   1.000
_cell.length_c   1.000
_cell.angle_alpha   90.00
_cell.angle_beta   90.00
_cell.angle_gamma   90.00
#
_symmetry.space_group_name_H-M   'P 1'
#
loop_
_entity.id
_entity.type
_entity.pdbx_description
1 polymer ?
#
loop_
_entity_poly.entity_id
_entity_poly.type
_entity_poly.pdbx_seq_one_letter_code
_entity_poly.pdbx_strand_id
1 'polypeptide(L)'
;NGLLWPSASLLSHYGNPSHSTFTNAERVAGVAVVICERLRLVPDPICSQVVELFKHDVITAWIGSVLRPDEACGLLLGSTCGRWDIYSDWNISLPATPKPPVLPPKPPHPGAPQLRLLFLTDIHWDREYIPGSSAQCKEPLCCRAGSGWPGRGRRGAGQWGDYSKCDLPLRTVHSLLKQLGGQGALDAVYWTGDIPAHNIWHQSRDDQLTALTTITGLLRQYLGKLHVYPAVGNHESTPVNSFPPPFIHGNQSSTWLYSAMSEAWAHWLPPSALHTLRMAGFYTVSVRQGLRLVSLNMNFCSRENFWLLINSTDPAGQLQWLVTVLQQAESQREKVHIIGHIPPGLCLRSWSWNYYRIVNRYTGPRLPLTDPSTTAHCPTPIHSTPHPPTHTMMVSALIGNASQLFIPSFISNRNSSRLYRSSQVVFIKTALPWLNSITVT
;
A
#
# COMPACT_ATOMS: atom_id res chain seq x y z
N ASN A 1 35.80 -37.67 9.04
CA ASN A 1 34.51 -37.63 8.33
C ASN A 1 34.34 -36.26 7.70
N GLY A 2 34.89 -36.10 6.50
CA GLY A 2 34.92 -34.84 5.75
C GLY A 2 33.60 -34.57 5.06
N LEU A 3 33.08 -33.36 5.25
CA LEU A 3 31.99 -32.79 4.46
C LEU A 3 32.62 -32.11 3.25
N LEU A 4 32.50 -32.77 2.11
CA LEU A 4 32.83 -32.26 0.78
C LEU A 4 31.92 -31.06 0.48
N TRP A 5 32.54 -29.90 0.23
CA TRP A 5 31.91 -28.77 -0.44
C TRP A 5 31.44 -29.22 -1.83
N PRO A 6 30.24 -28.83 -2.30
CA PRO A 6 29.84 -29.10 -3.67
C PRO A 6 30.74 -28.27 -4.59
N SER A 7 31.64 -28.96 -5.27
CA SER A 7 32.48 -28.48 -6.36
C SER A 7 31.66 -27.73 -7.42
N ALA A 8 32.32 -26.74 -8.03
CA ALA A 8 31.85 -25.78 -9.04
C ALA A 8 31.34 -26.38 -10.37
N SER A 9 30.41 -27.34 -10.31
CA SER A 9 29.83 -28.05 -11.46
C SER A 9 28.40 -27.60 -11.80
N LEU A 10 27.80 -26.68 -11.04
CA LEU A 10 26.41 -26.26 -11.22
C LEU A 10 26.18 -25.24 -12.37
N LEU A 11 27.24 -24.81 -13.06
CA LEU A 11 27.17 -23.83 -14.15
C LEU A 11 27.26 -24.45 -15.57
N SER A 12 27.41 -25.76 -15.72
CA SER A 12 27.70 -26.38 -17.04
C SER A 12 26.48 -26.79 -17.88
N HIS A 13 25.28 -26.28 -17.57
CA HIS A 13 24.07 -26.54 -18.37
C HIS A 13 23.51 -25.33 -19.12
N TYR A 14 24.30 -24.26 -19.25
CA TYR A 14 24.09 -23.29 -20.32
C TYR A 14 24.89 -23.72 -21.55
N GLY A 15 24.16 -24.05 -22.61
CA GLY A 15 24.73 -24.38 -23.91
C GLY A 15 25.59 -23.25 -24.45
N ASN A 16 26.73 -23.64 -25.03
CA ASN A 16 27.62 -22.92 -25.94
C ASN A 16 27.98 -21.44 -25.60
N PRO A 17 29.25 -21.14 -25.22
CA PRO A 17 29.66 -19.80 -24.84
C PRO A 17 29.90 -18.94 -26.09
N SER A 18 28.86 -18.27 -26.59
CA SER A 18 29.06 -17.02 -27.30
C SER A 18 29.40 -15.93 -26.26
N HIS A 19 30.45 -15.17 -26.53
CA HIS A 19 31.00 -14.12 -25.68
C HIS A 19 29.96 -13.12 -25.14
N SER A 20 29.39 -13.36 -23.97
CA SER A 20 28.82 -12.33 -23.12
C SER A 20 29.43 -12.45 -21.72
N THR A 21 30.20 -11.43 -21.32
CA THR A 21 30.70 -11.34 -19.95
C THR A 21 29.53 -10.98 -19.04
N PHE A 22 28.87 -11.98 -18.45
CA PHE A 22 27.83 -11.76 -17.45
C PHE A 22 28.40 -10.92 -16.28
N THR A 23 27.70 -9.84 -15.92
CA THR A 23 28.05 -9.03 -14.75
C THR A 23 27.85 -9.85 -13.46
N ASN A 24 28.44 -9.42 -12.34
CA ASN A 24 28.23 -10.08 -11.06
C ASN A 24 26.74 -10.09 -10.65
N ALA A 25 25.99 -9.04 -11.00
CA ALA A 25 24.56 -8.98 -10.77
C ALA A 25 23.79 -10.06 -11.55
N GLU A 26 24.17 -10.31 -12.81
CA GLU A 26 23.57 -11.40 -13.60
C GLU A 26 23.85 -12.78 -13.01
N ARG A 27 25.02 -12.98 -12.39
CA ARG A 27 25.33 -14.26 -11.72
C ARG A 27 24.46 -14.47 -10.49
N VAL A 28 24.27 -13.43 -9.67
CA VAL A 28 23.36 -13.48 -8.50
C VAL A 28 21.92 -13.74 -8.95
N ALA A 29 21.46 -13.03 -9.98
CA ALA A 29 20.14 -13.24 -10.57
C ALA A 29 19.97 -14.67 -11.09
N GLY A 30 20.96 -15.21 -11.83
CA GLY A 30 20.92 -16.58 -12.33
C GLY A 30 20.79 -17.62 -11.21
N VAL A 31 21.50 -17.45 -10.10
CA VAL A 31 21.36 -18.33 -8.92
C VAL A 31 19.96 -18.21 -8.32
N ALA A 32 19.40 -17.01 -8.20
CA ALA A 32 18.05 -16.79 -7.67
C ALA A 32 16.97 -17.46 -8.54
N VAL A 33 17.10 -17.41 -9.87
CA VAL A 33 16.18 -18.11 -10.81
C VAL A 33 16.23 -19.62 -10.57
N VAL A 34 17.44 -20.21 -10.52
CA VAL A 34 17.61 -21.65 -10.28
C VAL A 34 17.00 -22.08 -8.94
N ILE A 35 17.15 -21.27 -7.89
CA ILE A 35 16.53 -21.54 -6.59
C ILE A 35 15.01 -21.49 -6.70
N CYS A 36 14.46 -20.46 -7.35
CA CYS A 36 13.02 -20.29 -7.54
C CYS A 36 12.39 -21.49 -8.26
N GLU A 37 13.00 -21.95 -9.35
CA GLU A 37 12.55 -23.11 -10.15
C GLU A 37 12.66 -24.42 -9.36
N ARG A 38 13.80 -24.65 -8.68
CA ARG A 38 14.01 -25.87 -7.88
C ARG A 38 13.03 -25.99 -6.71
N LEU A 39 12.74 -24.87 -6.06
CA LEU A 39 11.79 -24.82 -4.95
C LEU A 39 10.33 -24.72 -5.44
N ARG A 40 10.10 -24.61 -6.75
CA ARG A 40 8.77 -24.51 -7.39
C ARG A 40 7.91 -23.39 -6.77
N LEU A 41 8.52 -22.22 -6.52
CA LEU A 41 7.84 -21.11 -5.85
C LEU A 41 6.72 -20.52 -6.72
N VAL A 42 6.99 -20.40 -8.02
CA VAL A 42 6.07 -19.96 -9.08
C VAL A 42 6.42 -20.72 -10.36
N PRO A 43 5.59 -20.68 -11.41
CA PRO A 43 5.95 -21.27 -12.71
C PRO A 43 7.31 -20.76 -13.22
N ASP A 44 8.12 -21.64 -13.81
CA ASP A 44 9.50 -21.35 -14.22
C ASP A 44 9.66 -20.06 -15.07
N PRO A 45 8.79 -19.78 -16.07
CA PRO A 45 8.89 -18.52 -16.82
C PRO A 45 8.70 -17.27 -15.94
N ILE A 46 7.93 -17.37 -14.85
CA ILE A 46 7.70 -16.27 -13.91
C ILE A 46 8.91 -16.09 -12.99
N CYS A 47 9.63 -17.15 -12.62
CA CYS A 47 10.86 -17.05 -11.84
C CYS A 47 11.90 -16.15 -12.52
N SER A 48 12.11 -16.32 -13.82
CA SER A 48 13.04 -15.46 -14.58
C SER A 48 12.53 -14.03 -14.70
N GLN A 49 11.25 -13.82 -15.02
CA GLN A 49 10.66 -12.49 -15.16
C GLN A 49 10.69 -11.66 -13.86
N VAL A 50 10.30 -12.27 -12.73
CA VAL A 50 10.33 -11.57 -11.44
C VAL A 50 11.76 -11.26 -11.00
N VAL A 51 12.71 -12.19 -11.18
CA VAL A 51 14.11 -11.92 -10.82
C VAL A 51 14.68 -10.82 -11.71
N GLU A 52 14.40 -10.84 -13.02
CA GLU A 52 14.85 -9.80 -13.95
C GLU A 52 14.39 -8.40 -13.52
N LEU A 53 13.11 -8.29 -13.13
CA LEU A 53 12.52 -7.03 -12.71
C LEU A 53 13.11 -6.52 -11.39
N PHE A 54 13.35 -7.42 -10.42
CA PHE A 54 13.80 -7.06 -9.08
C PHE A 54 15.32 -6.96 -8.91
N LYS A 55 16.13 -7.62 -9.75
CA LYS A 55 17.57 -7.86 -9.49
C LYS A 55 18.34 -6.59 -9.18
N HIS A 56 18.14 -5.54 -9.97
CA HIS A 56 18.91 -4.30 -9.82
C HIS A 56 18.61 -3.60 -8.49
N ASP A 57 17.33 -3.45 -8.16
CA ASP A 57 16.88 -2.73 -6.98
C ASP A 57 17.20 -3.49 -5.69
N VAL A 58 16.94 -4.81 -5.67
CA VAL A 58 17.21 -5.65 -4.49
C VAL A 58 18.71 -5.76 -4.22
N ILE A 59 19.53 -6.00 -5.25
CA ILE A 59 20.99 -6.06 -5.09
C ILE A 59 21.52 -4.70 -4.60
N THR A 60 21.01 -3.59 -5.13
CA THR A 60 21.40 -2.24 -4.69
C THR A 60 21.02 -2.03 -3.22
N ALA A 61 19.81 -2.40 -2.82
CA ALA A 61 19.37 -2.28 -1.44
C ALA A 61 20.24 -3.12 -0.49
N TRP A 62 20.62 -4.34 -0.87
CA TRP A 62 21.52 -5.19 -0.08
C TRP A 62 22.93 -4.61 0.04
N ILE A 63 23.49 -4.08 -1.05
CA ILE A 63 24.80 -3.40 -1.04
C ILE A 63 24.77 -2.18 -0.10
N GLY A 64 23.68 -1.41 -0.12
CA GLY A 64 23.51 -0.24 0.74
C GLY A 64 23.18 -0.55 2.20
N SER A 65 22.90 -1.81 2.54
CA SER A 65 22.45 -2.25 3.87
C SER A 65 23.28 -3.42 4.40
N VAL A 66 22.78 -4.65 4.28
CA VAL A 66 23.35 -5.87 4.88
C VAL A 66 24.82 -6.09 4.50
N LEU A 67 25.20 -5.72 3.27
CA LEU A 67 26.56 -5.90 2.76
C LEU A 67 27.44 -4.65 2.95
N ARG A 68 26.92 -3.58 3.56
CA ARG A 68 27.70 -2.39 3.92
C ARG A 68 28.77 -2.82 4.95
N PRO A 69 30.05 -2.46 4.77
CA PRO A 69 31.12 -2.93 5.66
C PRO A 69 30.84 -2.67 7.15
N ASP A 70 30.31 -1.50 7.49
CA ASP A 70 29.97 -1.12 8.86
C ASP A 70 28.87 -2.01 9.47
N GLU A 71 27.81 -2.32 8.71
CA GLU A 71 26.72 -3.22 9.13
C GLU A 71 27.23 -4.65 9.31
N ALA A 72 27.84 -5.20 8.25
CA ALA A 72 28.30 -6.59 8.24
C ALA A 72 29.35 -6.84 9.34
N CYS A 73 30.29 -5.92 9.53
CA CYS A 73 31.30 -6.03 10.58
C CYS A 73 30.70 -5.82 11.97
N GLY A 74 29.77 -4.87 12.13
CA GLY A 74 29.07 -4.66 13.39
C GLY A 74 28.28 -5.89 13.84
N LEU A 75 27.67 -6.62 12.91
CA LEU A 75 26.96 -7.87 13.18
C LEU A 75 27.90 -9.02 13.56
N LEU A 76 29.00 -9.20 12.82
CA LEU A 76 29.88 -10.36 12.96
C LEU A 76 30.94 -10.21 14.06
N LEU A 77 31.48 -9.01 14.22
CA LEU A 77 32.64 -8.71 15.08
C LEU A 77 32.30 -7.75 16.23
N GLY A 78 31.05 -7.29 16.32
CA GLY A 78 30.57 -6.44 17.39
C GLY A 78 30.90 -4.95 17.19
N SER A 79 30.53 -4.15 18.20
CA SER A 79 30.51 -2.68 18.14
C SER A 79 31.88 -2.01 17.95
N THR A 80 32.98 -2.74 18.13
CA THR A 80 34.34 -2.23 17.90
C THR A 80 34.70 -2.21 16.42
N CYS A 81 34.01 -2.98 15.58
CA CYS A 81 34.30 -3.10 14.14
C CYS A 81 33.25 -2.39 13.26
N GLY A 82 32.06 -2.14 13.79
CA GLY A 82 31.01 -1.38 13.11
C GLY A 82 29.72 -1.34 13.92
N ARG A 83 28.62 -0.90 13.31
CA ARG A 83 27.30 -0.84 13.93
C ARG A 83 26.26 -1.55 13.08
N TRP A 84 25.54 -2.49 13.68
CA TRP A 84 24.35 -3.10 13.06
C TRP A 84 23.09 -2.33 13.46
N ASP A 85 22.49 -1.58 12.53
CA ASP A 85 21.32 -0.73 12.80
C ASP A 85 20.09 -1.00 11.91
N ILE A 86 20.16 -2.02 11.05
CA ILE A 86 19.04 -2.47 10.22
C ILE A 86 17.81 -2.75 11.10
N TYR A 87 16.73 -2.01 10.81
CA TYR A 87 15.46 -2.03 11.54
C TYR A 87 15.57 -1.77 13.06
N SER A 88 16.60 -1.03 13.49
CA SER A 88 16.72 -0.58 14.88
C SER A 88 15.52 0.26 15.34
N ASP A 89 15.25 0.24 16.65
CA ASP A 89 14.19 1.03 17.25
C ASP A 89 14.52 2.53 17.19
N TRP A 90 13.53 3.34 16.83
CA TRP A 90 13.64 4.81 16.75
C TRP A 90 12.36 5.47 17.26
N ASN A 91 12.46 6.75 17.63
CA ASN A 91 11.36 7.52 18.22
C ASN A 91 11.19 8.89 17.57
N ILE A 92 9.94 9.31 17.43
CA ILE A 92 9.55 10.67 17.05
C ILE A 92 9.45 11.56 18.29
N SER A 93 9.88 12.81 18.12
CA SER A 93 9.72 13.86 19.12
C SER A 93 8.34 14.51 18.99
N LEU A 94 7.55 14.44 20.06
CA LEU A 94 6.28 15.16 20.18
C LEU A 94 6.55 16.56 20.75
N PRO A 95 5.75 17.57 20.40
CA PRO A 95 5.90 18.91 20.95
C PRO A 95 5.61 18.94 22.45
N ALA A 96 6.25 19.88 23.15
CA ALA A 96 6.06 20.10 24.58
C ALA A 96 4.65 20.65 24.93
N THR A 97 3.88 21.09 23.93
CA THR A 97 2.50 21.55 24.10
C THR A 97 1.69 20.48 24.83
N PRO A 98 1.11 20.78 26.01
CA PRO A 98 0.33 19.82 26.78
C PRO A 98 -0.83 19.27 25.98
N LYS A 99 -1.10 17.97 26.11
CA LYS A 99 -2.29 17.34 25.51
C LYS A 99 -3.54 17.99 26.14
N PRO A 100 -4.45 18.58 25.34
CA PRO A 100 -5.67 19.18 25.88
C PRO A 100 -6.55 18.15 26.60
N PRO A 101 -7.40 18.58 27.55
CA PRO A 101 -8.38 17.72 28.17
C PRO A 101 -9.24 17.02 27.14
N VAL A 102 -9.49 15.78 27.47
CA VAL A 102 -10.00 14.77 26.59
C VAL A 102 -11.53 14.79 26.79
N LEU A 103 -12.24 15.53 25.93
CA LEU A 103 -13.70 15.72 26.04
C LEU A 103 -14.47 14.82 25.07
N PRO A 104 -15.53 14.13 25.55
CA PRO A 104 -16.34 13.32 24.70
C PRO A 104 -17.08 14.18 23.67
N PRO A 105 -17.44 13.57 22.54
CA PRO A 105 -18.08 14.27 21.45
C PRO A 105 -19.51 14.61 21.78
N LYS A 106 -19.95 15.79 21.38
CA LYS A 106 -21.38 16.10 21.40
C LYS A 106 -22.00 15.51 20.13
N PRO A 107 -23.04 14.67 20.25
CA PRO A 107 -23.82 14.25 19.09
C PRO A 107 -24.30 15.47 18.32
N PRO A 108 -24.33 15.42 16.98
CA PRO A 108 -24.87 16.51 16.19
C PRO A 108 -26.35 16.71 16.50
N HIS A 109 -26.80 17.97 16.55
CA HIS A 109 -28.22 18.27 16.68
C HIS A 109 -29.02 17.72 15.49
N PRO A 110 -30.30 17.35 15.68
CA PRO A 110 -31.16 16.93 14.58
C PRO A 110 -31.15 17.96 13.44
N GLY A 111 -30.93 17.50 12.20
CA GLY A 111 -30.85 18.37 11.02
C GLY A 111 -29.49 19.02 10.77
N ALA A 112 -28.45 18.73 11.56
CA ALA A 112 -27.10 19.20 11.28
C ALA A 112 -26.63 18.79 9.87
N PRO A 113 -25.93 19.67 9.13
CA PRO A 113 -25.38 19.35 7.82
C PRO A 113 -24.48 18.11 7.88
N GLN A 114 -24.61 17.23 6.87
CA GLN A 114 -23.82 16.00 6.79
C GLN A 114 -22.84 16.08 5.63
N LEU A 115 -21.60 15.66 5.89
CA LEU A 115 -20.60 15.43 4.85
C LEU A 115 -20.76 14.01 4.31
N ARG A 116 -20.89 13.87 2.99
CA ARG A 116 -21.02 12.59 2.29
C ARG A 116 -19.76 12.35 1.46
N LEU A 117 -18.99 11.35 1.87
CA LEU A 117 -17.71 11.02 1.27
C LEU A 117 -17.82 9.67 0.55
N LEU A 118 -17.33 9.63 -0.68
CA LEU A 118 -17.09 8.36 -1.37
C LEU A 118 -15.68 7.87 -1.02
N PHE A 119 -15.54 6.59 -0.72
CA PHE A 119 -14.25 5.97 -0.46
C PHE A 119 -13.99 4.87 -1.50
N LEU A 120 -12.97 5.07 -2.33
CA LEU A 120 -12.51 4.14 -3.36
C LEU A 120 -11.13 3.59 -2.99
N THR A 121 -10.89 2.32 -3.24
CA THR A 121 -9.60 1.70 -2.96
C THR A 121 -9.42 0.39 -3.72
N ASP A 122 -8.17 -0.02 -3.94
CA ASP A 122 -7.78 -1.34 -4.46
C ASP A 122 -8.48 -1.66 -5.80
N ILE A 123 -8.50 -0.70 -6.72
CA ILE A 123 -9.20 -0.84 -8.01
C ILE A 123 -8.62 -2.00 -8.83
N HIS A 124 -7.29 -2.17 -8.80
CA HIS A 124 -6.55 -3.21 -9.51
C HIS A 124 -7.10 -3.47 -10.92
N TRP A 125 -6.92 -2.48 -11.79
CA TRP A 125 -7.29 -2.61 -13.19
C TRP A 125 -6.30 -3.52 -13.91
N ASP A 126 -6.80 -4.65 -14.41
CA ASP A 126 -6.06 -5.52 -15.31
C ASP A 126 -6.38 -5.19 -16.76
N ARG A 127 -5.39 -4.60 -17.43
CA ARG A 127 -5.45 -4.29 -18.87
C ARG A 127 -5.62 -5.53 -19.72
N GLU A 128 -5.14 -6.69 -19.26
CA GLU A 128 -5.14 -7.94 -20.03
C GLU A 128 -6.25 -8.91 -19.61
N TYR A 129 -7.22 -8.48 -18.80
CA TYR A 129 -8.34 -9.33 -18.43
C TYR A 129 -9.14 -9.76 -19.67
N ILE A 130 -9.34 -11.06 -19.85
CA ILE A 130 -10.08 -11.65 -20.97
C ILE A 130 -11.23 -12.51 -20.44
N PRO A 131 -12.50 -12.12 -20.67
CA PRO A 131 -13.65 -12.98 -20.40
C PRO A 131 -13.53 -14.32 -21.13
N GLY A 132 -13.88 -15.41 -20.45
CA GLY A 132 -13.79 -16.77 -20.97
C GLY A 132 -12.44 -17.46 -20.77
N SER A 133 -11.37 -16.73 -20.46
CA SER A 133 -10.05 -17.31 -20.14
C SER A 133 -10.10 -18.15 -18.84
N SER A 134 -9.06 -18.91 -18.56
CA SER A 134 -9.02 -19.72 -17.34
C SER A 134 -8.91 -18.83 -16.09
N ALA A 135 -9.89 -18.94 -15.20
CA ALA A 135 -9.80 -18.40 -13.84
C ALA A 135 -8.95 -19.27 -12.91
N GLN A 136 -8.54 -20.47 -13.34
CA GLN A 136 -7.79 -21.45 -12.54
C GLN A 136 -6.48 -21.82 -13.25
N CYS A 137 -5.59 -20.84 -13.35
CA CYS A 137 -4.26 -21.00 -13.92
C CYS A 137 -3.20 -21.29 -12.83
N LYS A 138 -1.98 -21.64 -13.24
CA LYS A 138 -0.84 -21.87 -12.33
C LYS A 138 -0.14 -20.58 -11.92
N GLU A 139 -0.31 -19.49 -12.68
CA GLU A 139 0.27 -18.19 -12.42
C GLU A 139 -0.37 -17.51 -11.20
N PRO A 140 0.31 -16.56 -10.53
CA PRO A 140 -0.27 -15.88 -9.36
C PRO A 140 -1.53 -15.04 -9.66
N LEU A 141 -1.68 -14.55 -10.90
CA LEU A 141 -2.85 -13.82 -11.39
C LEU A 141 -3.38 -14.47 -12.68
N CYS A 142 -4.67 -14.78 -12.70
CA CYS A 142 -5.35 -15.46 -13.80
C CYS A 142 -6.37 -14.55 -14.51
N CYS A 143 -7.26 -15.15 -15.32
CA CYS A 143 -8.26 -14.47 -16.12
C CYS A 143 -7.70 -13.52 -17.21
N ARG A 144 -6.44 -13.73 -17.61
CA ARG A 144 -5.73 -12.95 -18.62
C ARG A 144 -5.28 -13.80 -19.80
N ALA A 145 -4.74 -13.17 -20.84
CA ALA A 145 -4.25 -13.85 -22.05
C ALA A 145 -3.30 -15.02 -21.76
N GLY A 146 -2.37 -14.88 -20.81
CA GLY A 146 -1.42 -15.92 -20.40
C GLY A 146 -2.04 -17.09 -19.62
N SER A 147 -3.27 -16.95 -19.11
CA SER A 147 -3.92 -17.95 -18.26
C SER A 147 -4.38 -19.21 -19.01
N GLY A 148 -4.39 -19.17 -20.34
CA GLY A 148 -4.99 -20.21 -21.18
C GLY A 148 -6.51 -20.26 -21.08
N TRP A 149 -7.09 -21.39 -21.52
CA TRP A 149 -8.54 -21.61 -21.56
C TRP A 149 -8.99 -22.63 -20.50
N PRO A 150 -10.23 -22.54 -20.00
CA PRO A 150 -10.74 -23.49 -19.03
C PRO A 150 -10.76 -24.91 -19.59
N GLY A 151 -10.41 -25.89 -18.76
CA GLY A 151 -10.53 -27.31 -19.13
C GLY A 151 -12.00 -27.74 -19.30
N ARG A 152 -12.20 -28.91 -19.90
CA ARG A 152 -13.55 -29.47 -20.17
C ARG A 152 -14.41 -29.48 -18.90
N GLY A 153 -15.63 -28.93 -19.00
CA GLY A 153 -16.59 -28.86 -17.89
C GLY A 153 -16.32 -27.75 -16.87
N ARG A 154 -15.28 -26.92 -17.04
CA ARG A 154 -15.04 -25.73 -16.21
C ARG A 154 -15.54 -24.47 -16.90
N ARG A 155 -16.05 -23.52 -16.13
CA ARG A 155 -16.42 -22.19 -16.63
C ARG A 155 -15.18 -21.33 -16.81
N GLY A 156 -15.17 -20.53 -17.86
CA GLY A 156 -14.20 -19.46 -18.06
C GLY A 156 -14.49 -18.24 -17.18
N ALA A 157 -13.56 -17.31 -17.17
CA ALA A 157 -13.63 -16.06 -16.45
C ALA A 157 -14.89 -15.27 -16.82
N GLY A 158 -15.60 -14.77 -15.81
CA GLY A 158 -16.81 -13.97 -16.01
C GLY A 158 -16.57 -12.68 -16.79
N GLN A 159 -17.64 -12.13 -17.38
CA GLN A 159 -17.55 -10.89 -18.15
C GLN A 159 -17.19 -9.66 -17.30
N TRP A 160 -17.51 -9.65 -16.01
CA TRP A 160 -17.34 -8.50 -15.11
C TRP A 160 -16.26 -8.71 -14.04
N GLY A 161 -15.47 -9.77 -14.16
CA GLY A 161 -14.62 -10.30 -13.10
C GLY A 161 -14.99 -11.76 -12.79
N ASP A 162 -14.16 -12.43 -12.00
CA ASP A 162 -14.39 -13.79 -11.52
C ASP A 162 -14.06 -13.94 -10.04
N TYR A 163 -14.65 -14.94 -9.38
CA TYR A 163 -14.35 -15.28 -7.99
C TYR A 163 -13.13 -16.21 -7.94
N SER A 164 -11.98 -15.67 -8.31
CA SER A 164 -10.68 -16.37 -8.29
C SER A 164 -9.55 -15.35 -8.05
N LYS A 165 -8.30 -15.80 -8.21
CA LYS A 165 -7.11 -14.93 -8.27
C LYS A 165 -7.08 -14.16 -9.60
N CYS A 166 -8.00 -13.22 -9.78
CA CYS A 166 -8.20 -12.45 -10.99
C CYS A 166 -8.55 -11.01 -10.63
N ASP A 167 -7.95 -10.05 -11.34
CA ASP A 167 -8.20 -8.63 -11.16
C ASP A 167 -9.35 -8.13 -12.07
N LEU A 168 -9.63 -6.83 -12.06
CA LEU A 168 -10.83 -6.29 -12.70
C LEU A 168 -10.60 -5.85 -14.14
N PRO A 169 -11.51 -6.19 -15.08
CA PRO A 169 -11.51 -5.56 -16.39
C PRO A 169 -12.02 -4.11 -16.29
N LEU A 170 -11.54 -3.24 -17.19
CA LEU A 170 -11.89 -1.81 -17.21
C LEU A 170 -13.41 -1.56 -17.24
N ARG A 171 -14.18 -2.43 -17.90
CA ARG A 171 -15.65 -2.36 -17.95
C ARG A 171 -16.31 -2.39 -16.57
N THR A 172 -15.75 -3.11 -15.60
CA THR A 172 -16.28 -3.18 -14.25
C THR A 172 -16.03 -1.87 -13.52
N VAL A 173 -14.86 -1.26 -13.72
CA VAL A 173 -14.54 0.08 -13.21
C VAL A 173 -15.49 1.13 -13.82
N HIS A 174 -15.72 1.10 -15.14
CA HIS A 174 -16.71 1.97 -15.78
C HIS A 174 -18.11 1.80 -15.20
N SER A 175 -18.56 0.55 -15.02
CA SER A 175 -19.89 0.25 -14.48
C SER A 175 -20.06 0.80 -13.06
N LEU A 176 -19.04 0.62 -12.22
CA LEU A 176 -18.99 1.18 -10.87
C LEU A 176 -19.12 2.70 -10.89
N LEU A 177 -18.25 3.40 -11.64
CA LEU A 177 -18.24 4.85 -11.67
C LEU A 177 -19.51 5.45 -12.29
N LYS A 178 -20.08 4.78 -13.30
CA LYS A 178 -21.36 5.17 -13.90
C LYS A 178 -22.50 5.11 -12.88
N GLN A 179 -22.54 4.09 -12.03
CA GLN A 179 -23.57 4.00 -10.98
C GLN A 179 -23.38 5.08 -9.91
N LEU A 180 -22.13 5.42 -9.57
CA LEU A 180 -21.81 6.44 -8.58
C LEU A 180 -22.21 7.85 -9.01
N GLY A 181 -22.10 8.17 -10.30
CA GLY A 181 -22.58 9.45 -10.85
C GLY A 181 -24.08 9.71 -10.63
N GLY A 182 -24.86 8.67 -10.32
CA GLY A 182 -26.29 8.78 -9.98
C GLY A 182 -26.63 8.80 -8.48
N GLN A 183 -25.65 8.59 -7.57
CA GLN A 183 -25.92 8.41 -6.13
C GLN A 183 -25.94 9.72 -5.33
N GLY A 184 -26.85 10.64 -5.65
CA GLY A 184 -27.09 11.87 -4.88
C GLY A 184 -25.86 12.77 -4.70
N ALA A 185 -26.00 13.85 -3.93
CA ALA A 185 -24.91 14.80 -3.71
C ALA A 185 -23.81 14.19 -2.81
N LEU A 186 -22.61 14.00 -3.37
CA LEU A 186 -21.35 13.73 -2.66
C LEU A 186 -20.59 15.04 -2.50
N ASP A 187 -19.82 15.18 -1.42
CA ASP A 187 -19.01 16.38 -1.16
C ASP A 187 -17.56 16.21 -1.65
N ALA A 188 -16.99 15.01 -1.47
CA ALA A 188 -15.64 14.68 -1.90
C ALA A 188 -15.42 13.17 -2.00
N VAL A 189 -14.29 12.78 -2.59
CA VAL A 189 -13.88 11.38 -2.73
C VAL A 189 -12.51 11.18 -2.11
N TYR A 190 -12.35 10.12 -1.32
CA TYR A 190 -11.05 9.61 -0.89
C TYR A 190 -10.72 8.38 -1.73
N TRP A 191 -9.51 8.35 -2.28
CA TRP A 191 -9.06 7.26 -3.16
C TRP A 191 -7.69 6.74 -2.74
N THR A 192 -7.64 5.59 -2.08
CA THR A 192 -6.43 5.16 -1.36
C THR A 192 -5.53 4.21 -2.14
N GLY A 193 -5.36 4.45 -3.44
CA GLY A 193 -4.33 3.79 -4.25
C GLY A 193 -4.69 2.38 -4.73
N ASP A 194 -3.65 1.64 -5.11
CA ASP A 194 -3.69 0.30 -5.72
C ASP A 194 -4.52 0.27 -7.01
N ILE A 195 -3.96 0.95 -8.01
CA ILE A 195 -4.50 1.10 -9.36
C ILE A 195 -4.10 -0.08 -10.25
N PRO A 196 -2.81 -0.46 -10.35
CA PRO A 196 -2.36 -1.53 -11.25
C PRO A 196 -2.70 -2.92 -10.70
N ALA A 197 -2.82 -3.90 -11.59
CA ALA A 197 -3.11 -5.29 -11.24
C ALA A 197 -1.91 -6.01 -10.56
N HIS A 198 -2.13 -7.26 -10.16
CA HIS A 198 -1.17 -8.15 -9.50
C HIS A 198 -0.28 -8.94 -10.48
N ASN A 199 -0.11 -8.50 -11.73
CA ASN A 199 0.84 -9.08 -12.70
C ASN A 199 2.29 -8.63 -12.43
N ILE A 200 2.70 -8.65 -11.17
CA ILE A 200 3.91 -7.99 -10.64
C ILE A 200 5.23 -8.51 -11.22
N TRP A 201 5.20 -9.64 -11.91
CA TRP A 201 6.37 -10.20 -12.59
C TRP A 201 6.58 -9.58 -13.98
N HIS A 202 5.60 -8.86 -14.51
CA HIS A 202 5.63 -8.30 -15.86
C HIS A 202 4.94 -6.93 -15.90
N GLN A 203 5.60 -5.93 -15.30
CA GLN A 203 5.14 -4.54 -15.23
C GLN A 203 6.29 -3.59 -15.55
N SER A 204 6.13 -2.78 -16.60
CA SER A 204 7.02 -1.67 -16.91
C SER A 204 6.54 -0.37 -16.27
N ARG A 205 7.39 0.66 -16.18
CA ARG A 205 6.96 1.99 -15.70
C ARG A 205 5.83 2.55 -16.57
N ASP A 206 5.87 2.32 -17.87
CA ASP A 206 4.84 2.78 -18.79
C ASP A 206 3.49 2.12 -18.52
N ASP A 207 3.47 0.85 -18.13
CA ASP A 207 2.24 0.16 -17.71
C ASP A 207 1.65 0.80 -16.45
N GLN A 208 2.50 1.11 -15.45
CA GLN A 208 2.09 1.78 -14.22
C GLN A 208 1.52 3.18 -14.50
N LEU A 209 2.21 3.97 -15.35
CA LEU A 209 1.76 5.32 -15.73
C LEU A 209 0.49 5.27 -16.59
N THR A 210 0.33 4.24 -17.42
CA THR A 210 -0.90 4.01 -18.19
C THR A 210 -2.06 3.70 -17.25
N ALA A 211 -1.86 2.84 -16.25
CA ALA A 211 -2.88 2.57 -15.22
C ALA A 211 -3.27 3.84 -14.46
N LEU A 212 -2.28 4.59 -13.97
CA LEU A 212 -2.46 5.85 -13.27
C LEU A 212 -3.30 6.84 -14.08
N THR A 213 -2.90 7.13 -15.32
CA THR A 213 -3.55 8.13 -16.17
C THR A 213 -4.94 7.67 -16.63
N THR A 214 -5.11 6.40 -16.97
CA THR A 214 -6.41 5.84 -17.38
C THR A 214 -7.43 5.93 -16.26
N ILE A 215 -7.11 5.41 -15.08
CA ILE A 215 -8.06 5.38 -13.97
C ILE A 215 -8.31 6.78 -13.41
N THR A 216 -7.29 7.63 -13.34
CA THR A 216 -7.47 9.05 -12.99
C THR A 216 -8.39 9.75 -14.01
N GLY A 217 -8.21 9.49 -15.31
CA GLY A 217 -9.07 10.02 -16.37
C GLY A 217 -10.53 9.59 -16.22
N LEU A 218 -10.78 8.30 -15.94
CA LEU A 218 -12.13 7.79 -15.69
C LEU A 218 -12.77 8.44 -14.47
N LEU A 219 -12.03 8.57 -13.36
CA LEU A 219 -12.53 9.25 -12.17
C LEU A 219 -12.94 10.70 -12.48
N ARG A 220 -12.10 11.44 -13.21
CA ARG A 220 -12.43 12.81 -13.66
C ARG A 220 -13.68 12.84 -14.52
N GLN A 221 -13.81 11.89 -15.46
CA GLN A 221 -14.95 11.82 -16.36
C GLN A 221 -16.28 11.61 -15.62
N TYR A 222 -16.33 10.67 -14.68
CA TYR A 222 -17.59 10.29 -14.01
C TYR A 222 -17.91 11.13 -12.78
N LEU A 223 -16.90 11.63 -12.06
CA LEU A 223 -17.09 12.40 -10.83
C LEU A 223 -17.13 13.92 -11.10
N GLY A 224 -16.78 14.35 -12.31
CA GLY A 224 -16.90 15.74 -12.75
C GLY A 224 -16.12 16.71 -11.86
N LYS A 225 -16.85 17.62 -11.20
CA LYS A 225 -16.29 18.70 -10.37
C LYS A 225 -15.94 18.27 -8.93
N LEU A 226 -16.22 17.03 -8.55
CA LEU A 226 -15.88 16.54 -7.21
C LEU A 226 -14.35 16.53 -7.03
N HIS A 227 -13.90 16.98 -5.85
CA HIS A 227 -12.50 16.85 -5.47
C HIS A 227 -12.23 15.40 -5.06
N VAL A 228 -11.25 14.78 -5.72
CA VAL A 228 -10.75 13.45 -5.36
C VAL A 228 -9.40 13.63 -4.67
N TYR A 229 -9.28 13.07 -3.46
CA TYR A 229 -8.07 13.13 -2.67
C TYR A 229 -7.41 11.74 -2.63
N PRO A 230 -6.38 11.51 -3.45
CA PRO A 230 -5.73 10.22 -3.55
C PRO A 230 -4.69 9.97 -2.45
N ALA A 231 -4.39 8.70 -2.18
CA ALA A 231 -3.20 8.24 -1.46
C ALA A 231 -2.44 7.23 -2.32
N VAL A 232 -1.14 7.08 -2.04
CA VAL A 232 -0.27 6.13 -2.74
C VAL A 232 -0.38 4.77 -2.06
N GLY A 233 -0.77 3.75 -2.82
CA GLY A 233 -0.72 2.34 -2.48
C GLY A 233 0.58 1.68 -2.92
N ASN A 234 0.68 0.37 -2.71
CA ASN A 234 1.93 -0.36 -2.84
C ASN A 234 2.12 -0.99 -4.23
N HIS A 235 1.05 -1.09 -5.02
CA HIS A 235 1.09 -1.53 -6.41
C HIS A 235 1.37 -0.42 -7.43
N GLU A 236 1.48 0.85 -7.02
CA GLU A 236 1.73 1.95 -7.96
C GLU A 236 3.13 1.92 -8.59
N SER A 237 4.14 1.44 -7.86
CA SER A 237 5.52 1.36 -8.35
C SER A 237 5.82 0.03 -9.01
N THR A 238 6.87 0.00 -9.84
CA THR A 238 7.48 -1.23 -10.35
C THR A 238 8.99 -1.19 -10.09
N PRO A 239 9.58 -2.24 -9.50
CA PRO A 239 8.94 -3.45 -8.99
C PRO A 239 7.92 -3.17 -7.87
N VAL A 240 6.95 -4.07 -7.64
CA VAL A 240 5.93 -3.87 -6.60
C VAL A 240 6.60 -3.64 -5.23
N ASN A 241 6.02 -2.76 -4.41
CA ASN A 241 6.57 -2.31 -3.12
C ASN A 241 7.92 -1.54 -3.19
N SER A 242 8.48 -1.31 -4.38
CA SER A 242 9.73 -0.53 -4.55
C SER A 242 9.46 0.97 -4.40
N PHE A 243 9.58 1.47 -3.16
CA PHE A 243 9.44 2.90 -2.84
C PHE A 243 10.69 3.42 -2.13
N PRO A 244 11.78 3.67 -2.89
CA PRO A 244 13.00 4.24 -2.35
C PRO A 244 12.73 5.60 -1.68
N PRO A 245 13.17 5.82 -0.43
CA PRO A 245 13.02 7.13 0.21
C PRO A 245 13.83 8.22 -0.51
N PRO A 246 13.55 9.52 -0.23
CA PRO A 246 14.16 10.65 -0.96
C PRO A 246 15.70 10.76 -0.91
N PHE A 247 16.38 10.00 -0.06
CA PHE A 247 17.85 9.91 -0.05
C PHE A 247 18.41 9.04 -1.18
N ILE A 248 17.57 8.26 -1.87
CA ILE A 248 17.92 7.57 -3.12
C ILE A 248 17.59 8.49 -4.30
N HIS A 249 18.57 8.72 -5.15
CA HIS A 249 18.51 9.69 -6.24
C HIS A 249 18.64 9.04 -7.62
N GLY A 250 18.44 9.83 -8.67
CA GLY A 250 18.59 9.39 -10.05
C GLY A 250 17.48 8.45 -10.51
N ASN A 251 17.78 7.61 -11.49
CA ASN A 251 16.75 6.79 -12.14
C ASN A 251 16.13 5.71 -11.21
N GLN A 252 16.80 5.36 -10.10
CA GLN A 252 16.29 4.39 -9.13
C GLN A 252 15.27 5.01 -8.16
N SER A 253 15.16 6.34 -8.08
CA SER A 253 14.17 6.98 -7.21
C SER A 253 12.74 6.81 -7.72
N SER A 254 11.74 7.09 -6.86
CA SER A 254 10.32 7.16 -7.25
C SER A 254 9.93 8.49 -7.92
N THR A 255 10.88 9.33 -8.32
CA THR A 255 10.59 10.66 -8.91
C THR A 255 9.74 10.56 -10.17
N TRP A 256 9.95 9.53 -11.01
CA TRP A 256 9.14 9.28 -12.21
C TRP A 256 7.65 9.12 -11.87
N LEU A 257 7.35 8.39 -10.79
CA LEU A 257 6.01 8.08 -10.35
C LEU A 257 5.35 9.31 -9.69
N TYR A 258 6.05 9.94 -8.74
CA TYR A 258 5.50 11.07 -7.99
C TYR A 258 5.31 12.32 -8.87
N SER A 259 6.16 12.51 -9.87
CA SER A 259 5.99 13.59 -10.86
C SER A 259 4.73 13.36 -11.69
N ALA A 260 4.54 12.15 -12.23
CA ALA A 260 3.36 11.79 -13.00
C ALA A 260 2.06 11.86 -12.16
N MET A 261 2.09 11.42 -10.90
CA MET A 261 0.97 11.57 -9.96
C MET A 261 0.64 13.05 -9.74
N SER A 262 1.66 13.89 -9.53
CA SER A 262 1.44 15.32 -9.35
C SER A 262 0.85 16.00 -10.58
N GLU A 263 1.15 15.53 -11.79
CA GLU A 263 0.54 16.05 -13.02
C GLU A 263 -0.90 15.54 -13.18
N ALA A 264 -1.10 14.23 -13.01
CA ALA A 264 -2.41 13.59 -13.15
C ALA A 264 -3.42 14.15 -12.12
N TRP A 265 -2.97 14.47 -10.91
CA TRP A 265 -3.81 14.93 -9.79
C TRP A 265 -3.81 16.45 -9.60
N ALA A 266 -3.13 17.21 -10.48
CA ALA A 266 -3.01 18.66 -10.38
C ALA A 266 -4.35 19.41 -10.35
N HIS A 267 -5.39 18.83 -10.95
CA HIS A 267 -6.73 19.43 -10.97
C HIS A 267 -7.46 19.33 -9.62
N TRP A 268 -7.09 18.39 -8.75
CA TRP A 268 -7.75 18.17 -7.47
C TRP A 268 -6.98 18.74 -6.28
N LEU A 269 -5.67 18.94 -6.43
CA LEU A 269 -4.78 19.29 -5.34
C LEU A 269 -4.16 20.68 -5.52
N PRO A 270 -4.07 21.49 -4.45
CA PRO A 270 -3.43 22.79 -4.53
C PRO A 270 -1.91 22.67 -4.72
N PRO A 271 -1.23 23.73 -5.21
CA PRO A 271 0.23 23.70 -5.45
C PRO A 271 1.07 23.26 -4.24
N SER A 272 0.67 23.64 -3.02
CA SER A 272 1.38 23.23 -1.80
C SER A 272 1.30 21.72 -1.54
N ALA A 273 0.16 21.08 -1.82
CA ALA A 273 0.00 19.64 -1.73
C ALA A 273 0.77 18.92 -2.84
N LEU A 274 0.77 19.47 -4.05
CA LEU A 274 1.55 18.94 -5.17
C LEU A 274 3.06 18.97 -4.91
N HIS A 275 3.55 19.97 -4.16
CA HIS A 275 4.96 20.05 -3.80
C HIS A 275 5.42 18.85 -2.95
N THR A 276 4.75 18.57 -1.83
CA THR A 276 5.13 17.42 -0.98
C THR A 276 4.83 16.08 -1.65
N LEU A 277 3.78 16.02 -2.48
CA LEU A 277 3.47 14.85 -3.30
C LEU A 277 4.65 14.50 -4.23
N ARG A 278 5.20 15.48 -4.97
CA ARG A 278 6.36 15.24 -5.86
C ARG A 278 7.60 14.78 -5.09
N MET A 279 7.79 15.26 -3.86
CA MET A 279 8.96 14.92 -3.05
C MET A 279 8.91 13.49 -2.51
N ALA A 280 7.75 13.04 -2.03
CA ALA A 280 7.69 11.81 -1.23
C ALA A 280 6.33 11.08 -1.23
N GLY A 281 5.38 11.48 -2.09
CA GLY A 281 4.11 10.75 -2.23
C GLY A 281 3.06 11.04 -1.14
N PHE A 282 3.27 12.03 -0.26
CA PHE A 282 2.32 12.41 0.79
C PHE A 282 2.00 13.91 0.74
N TYR A 283 0.84 14.30 1.29
CA TYR A 283 0.43 15.71 1.29
C TYR A 283 -0.66 16.03 2.33
N THR A 284 -0.90 17.32 2.55
CA THR A 284 -2.04 17.80 3.32
C THR A 284 -2.81 18.89 2.57
N VAL A 285 -4.12 18.98 2.77
CA VAL A 285 -5.00 19.96 2.14
C VAL A 285 -6.17 20.32 3.06
N SER A 286 -6.64 21.57 2.98
CA SER A 286 -7.89 21.99 3.62
C SER A 286 -9.07 21.54 2.75
N VAL A 287 -9.89 20.61 3.24
CA VAL A 287 -11.06 20.10 2.51
C VAL A 287 -12.21 21.12 2.56
N ARG A 288 -12.39 21.75 3.72
CA ARG A 288 -13.33 22.84 3.98
C ARG A 288 -12.90 23.56 5.25
N GLN A 289 -13.50 24.70 5.55
CA GLN A 289 -13.20 25.42 6.79
C GLN A 289 -13.35 24.50 8.01
N GLY A 290 -12.28 24.41 8.81
CA GLY A 290 -12.22 23.58 10.01
C GLY A 290 -11.97 22.09 9.78
N LEU A 291 -11.74 21.64 8.54
CA LEU A 291 -11.41 20.25 8.21
C LEU A 291 -10.21 20.15 7.27
N ARG A 292 -9.14 19.54 7.77
CA ARG A 292 -7.93 19.21 7.03
C ARG A 292 -7.89 17.72 6.70
N LEU A 293 -7.32 17.40 5.55
CA LEU A 293 -6.96 16.05 5.15
C LEU A 293 -5.44 15.90 5.16
N VAL A 294 -4.97 14.74 5.59
CA VAL A 294 -3.59 14.29 5.45
C VAL A 294 -3.62 12.97 4.68
N SER A 295 -2.93 12.92 3.55
CA SER A 295 -2.70 11.70 2.78
C SER A 295 -1.27 11.23 3.01
N LEU A 296 -1.12 10.06 3.61
CA LEU A 296 0.17 9.46 3.94
C LEU A 296 0.59 8.46 2.86
N ASN A 297 1.89 8.46 2.56
CA ASN A 297 2.53 7.39 1.80
C ASN A 297 2.91 6.27 2.77
N MET A 298 2.06 5.24 2.84
CA MET A 298 2.24 4.14 3.79
C MET A 298 3.34 3.16 3.35
N ASN A 299 3.89 3.29 2.14
CA ASN A 299 5.00 2.46 1.68
C ASN A 299 6.29 2.68 2.48
N PHE A 300 6.43 3.84 3.13
CA PHE A 300 7.53 4.11 4.07
C PHE A 300 7.40 3.42 5.42
N CYS A 301 6.29 2.72 5.66
CA CYS A 301 6.11 1.86 6.82
C CYS A 301 6.12 0.37 6.45
N SER A 302 6.05 0.03 5.16
CA SER A 302 5.79 -1.33 4.69
C SER A 302 6.94 -2.28 5.03
N ARG A 303 6.61 -3.50 5.43
CA ARG A 303 7.59 -4.59 5.59
C ARG A 303 8.10 -5.11 4.25
N GLU A 304 7.34 -4.87 3.18
CA GLU A 304 7.66 -5.34 1.82
C GLU A 304 8.51 -4.33 1.04
N ASN A 305 8.69 -3.11 1.55
CA ASN A 305 9.57 -2.11 0.95
C ASN A 305 11.02 -2.39 1.35
N PHE A 306 11.73 -3.14 0.51
CA PHE A 306 13.11 -3.57 0.75
C PHE A 306 14.12 -2.41 0.80
N TRP A 307 13.81 -1.22 0.28
CA TRP A 307 14.67 -0.04 0.42
C TRP A 307 14.84 0.42 1.87
N LEU A 308 13.91 0.07 2.74
CA LEU A 308 13.97 0.39 4.17
C LEU A 308 15.05 -0.41 4.92
N LEU A 309 15.67 -1.41 4.28
CA LEU A 309 16.89 -2.05 4.80
C LEU A 309 18.03 -1.05 4.94
N ILE A 310 18.12 -0.05 4.05
CA ILE A 310 19.21 0.96 4.07
C ILE A 310 19.04 1.89 5.27
N ASN A 311 17.82 2.41 5.46
CA ASN A 311 17.44 3.21 6.61
C ASN A 311 15.91 3.21 6.76
N SER A 312 15.42 2.69 7.89
CA SER A 312 13.99 2.63 8.22
C SER A 312 13.53 3.71 9.20
N THR A 313 14.42 4.63 9.60
CA THR A 313 14.14 5.71 10.54
C THR A 313 13.38 6.83 9.85
N ASP A 314 12.11 7.01 10.23
CA ASP A 314 11.16 7.98 9.67
C ASP A 314 11.42 8.36 8.19
N PRO A 315 11.26 7.42 7.23
CA PRO A 315 11.64 7.69 5.85
C PRO A 315 10.87 8.90 5.31
N ALA A 316 11.60 9.78 4.61
CA ALA A 316 11.14 11.09 4.15
C ALA A 316 10.71 12.07 5.26
N GLY A 317 11.01 11.80 6.52
CA GLY A 317 10.57 12.61 7.67
C GLY A 317 9.05 12.66 7.82
N GLN A 318 8.33 11.65 7.32
CA GLN A 318 6.88 11.69 7.16
C GLN A 318 6.14 11.78 8.51
N LEU A 319 6.56 11.04 9.54
CA LEU A 319 5.92 11.10 10.86
C LEU A 319 6.25 12.42 11.58
N GLN A 320 7.48 12.92 11.46
CA GLN A 320 7.82 14.23 12.02
C GLN A 320 7.04 15.37 11.32
N TRP A 321 6.86 15.27 10.00
CA TRP A 321 5.99 16.14 9.23
C TRP A 321 4.53 16.04 9.69
N LEU A 322 4.01 14.81 9.89
CA LEU A 322 2.66 14.58 10.39
C LEU A 322 2.43 15.25 11.75
N VAL A 323 3.39 15.13 12.69
CA VAL A 323 3.33 15.82 13.99
C VAL A 323 3.19 17.33 13.80
N THR A 324 3.96 17.91 12.88
CA THR A 324 3.89 19.35 12.59
C THR A 324 2.52 19.76 12.05
N VAL A 325 1.96 18.98 11.12
CA VAL A 325 0.62 19.22 10.55
C VAL A 325 -0.47 19.11 11.61
N LEU A 326 -0.43 18.06 12.45
CA LEU A 326 -1.42 17.86 13.51
C LEU A 326 -1.32 18.94 14.59
N GLN A 327 -0.11 19.40 14.93
CA GLN A 327 0.06 20.49 15.87
C GLN A 327 -0.47 21.82 15.33
N GLN A 328 -0.26 22.10 14.04
CA GLN A 328 -0.82 23.27 13.39
C GLN A 328 -2.35 23.20 13.39
N ALA A 329 -2.94 22.06 13.03
CA ALA A 329 -4.38 21.85 13.07
C ALA A 329 -4.95 22.01 14.49
N GLU A 330 -4.25 21.53 15.53
CA GLU A 330 -4.62 21.75 16.94
C GLU A 330 -4.69 23.24 17.28
N SER A 331 -3.66 24.01 16.90
CA SER A 331 -3.62 25.47 17.15
C SER A 331 -4.72 26.24 16.42
N GLN A 332 -5.12 25.76 15.24
CA GLN A 332 -6.15 26.34 14.39
C GLN A 332 -7.55 25.78 14.67
N ARG A 333 -7.69 24.87 15.64
CA ARG A 333 -8.94 24.17 15.99
C ARG A 333 -9.58 23.44 14.80
N GLU A 334 -8.75 22.92 13.90
CA GLU A 334 -9.18 22.10 12.76
C GLU A 334 -9.34 20.64 13.18
N LYS A 335 -10.25 19.92 12.52
CA LYS A 335 -10.32 18.46 12.55
C LYS A 335 -9.45 17.89 11.44
N VAL A 336 -8.93 16.67 11.64
CA VAL A 336 -8.05 16.03 10.67
C VAL A 336 -8.57 14.66 10.27
N HIS A 337 -8.76 14.46 8.97
CA HIS A 337 -8.86 13.12 8.37
C HIS A 337 -7.48 12.69 7.91
N ILE A 338 -7.10 11.45 8.22
CA ILE A 338 -5.89 10.82 7.73
C ILE A 338 -6.32 9.66 6.82
N ILE A 339 -5.83 9.67 5.59
CA ILE A 339 -5.99 8.58 4.62
C ILE A 339 -4.62 8.00 4.27
N GLY A 340 -4.60 6.72 3.96
CA GLY A 340 -3.42 6.00 3.52
C GLY A 340 -3.82 4.61 3.03
N HIS A 341 -2.90 3.95 2.34
CA HIS A 341 -3.13 2.60 1.86
C HIS A 341 -2.92 1.59 3.00
N ILE A 342 -1.70 1.09 3.20
CA ILE A 342 -1.38 0.05 4.19
C ILE A 342 -1.80 0.47 5.61
N PRO A 343 -2.62 -0.33 6.32
CA PRO A 343 -3.02 0.01 7.68
C PRO A 343 -1.81 -0.05 8.65
N PRO A 344 -1.73 0.88 9.62
CA PRO A 344 -0.64 0.99 10.60
C PRO A 344 -0.32 -0.30 11.38
N GLY A 345 -1.30 -1.19 11.55
CA GLY A 345 -1.09 -2.48 12.21
C GLY A 345 -0.21 -3.46 11.42
N LEU A 346 -0.07 -3.25 10.10
CA LEU A 346 0.78 -4.06 9.22
C LEU A 346 2.16 -3.45 8.98
N CYS A 347 2.40 -2.23 9.44
CA CYS A 347 3.69 -1.55 9.30
C CYS A 347 4.82 -2.22 10.10
N LEU A 348 6.05 -1.78 9.84
CA LEU A 348 7.22 -2.00 10.69
C LEU A 348 6.95 -1.52 12.12
N ARG A 349 7.49 -2.26 13.10
CA ARG A 349 7.19 -2.08 14.53
C ARG A 349 7.43 -0.63 15.00
N SER A 350 8.63 -0.08 14.78
CA SER A 350 9.00 1.27 15.20
C SER A 350 8.10 2.33 14.58
N TRP A 351 7.79 2.20 13.29
CA TRP A 351 6.89 3.11 12.60
C TRP A 351 5.47 3.05 13.18
N SER A 352 4.92 1.84 13.32
CA SER A 352 3.59 1.60 13.89
C SER A 352 3.45 2.16 15.31
N TRP A 353 4.48 1.97 16.14
CA TRP A 353 4.49 2.45 17.52
C TRP A 353 4.55 3.98 17.60
N ASN A 354 5.37 4.62 16.76
CA ASN A 354 5.40 6.09 16.69
C ASN A 354 4.09 6.66 16.16
N TYR A 355 3.52 6.08 15.10
CA TYR A 355 2.20 6.48 14.60
C TYR A 355 1.13 6.36 15.69
N TYR A 356 1.12 5.25 16.44
CA TYR A 356 0.20 5.05 17.56
C TYR A 356 0.35 6.14 18.65
N ARG A 357 1.59 6.51 19.01
CA ARG A 357 1.87 7.61 19.95
C ARG A 357 1.38 8.95 19.43
N ILE A 358 1.58 9.24 18.14
CA ILE A 358 1.10 10.46 17.49
C ILE A 358 -0.43 10.53 17.55
N VAL A 359 -1.12 9.47 17.11
CA VAL A 359 -2.59 9.41 17.18
C VAL A 359 -3.07 9.58 18.62
N ASN A 360 -2.45 8.91 19.60
CA ASN A 360 -2.81 9.09 21.00
C ASN A 360 -2.57 10.51 21.53
N ARG A 361 -1.56 11.24 21.05
CA ARG A 361 -1.32 12.65 21.43
C ARG A 361 -2.41 13.57 20.88
N TYR A 362 -2.88 13.34 19.66
CA TYR A 362 -3.80 14.24 18.96
C TYR A 362 -5.27 13.81 18.97
N THR A 363 -5.61 12.77 19.74
CA THR A 363 -6.99 12.29 19.89
C THR A 363 -7.60 12.54 21.27
N GLY A 364 -8.92 12.82 21.29
CA GLY A 364 -9.79 12.86 22.47
C GLY A 364 -10.08 11.48 23.09
N PRO A 365 -11.06 11.33 24.02
CA PRO A 365 -11.14 10.14 24.88
C PRO A 365 -11.46 8.91 24.07
N ARG A 366 -10.83 7.79 24.44
CA ARG A 366 -11.50 6.50 24.32
C ARG A 366 -12.53 6.46 25.43
N LEU A 367 -13.79 6.17 25.11
CA LEU A 367 -14.74 5.69 26.11
C LEU A 367 -14.08 4.51 26.84
N PRO A 368 -14.10 4.46 28.17
CA PRO A 368 -13.66 3.27 28.88
C PRO A 368 -14.60 2.12 28.52
N LEU A 369 -14.05 0.95 28.23
CA LEU A 369 -14.80 -0.31 28.22
C LEU A 369 -15.20 -0.60 29.67
N THR A 370 -16.35 -0.10 30.12
CA THR A 370 -16.92 -0.41 31.44
C THR A 370 -18.28 -1.05 31.28
N ASP A 371 -18.31 -2.39 31.33
CA ASP A 371 -19.23 -3.15 32.18
C ASP A 371 -18.68 -4.59 32.36
N PRO A 372 -18.31 -5.02 33.59
CA PRO A 372 -17.92 -6.41 33.88
C PRO A 372 -19.11 -7.36 34.05
N SER A 373 -20.36 -6.93 33.88
CA SER A 373 -21.54 -7.71 34.31
C SER A 373 -22.55 -8.07 33.22
N THR A 374 -22.28 -7.76 31.96
CA THR A 374 -23.04 -8.30 30.83
C THR A 374 -22.13 -9.08 29.89
N THR A 375 -22.38 -10.38 29.78
CA THR A 375 -21.85 -11.26 28.73
C THR A 375 -22.34 -10.79 27.36
N ALA A 376 -21.83 -9.67 26.88
CA ALA A 376 -21.78 -9.33 25.48
C ALA A 376 -20.39 -9.76 25.01
N HIS A 377 -20.35 -10.87 24.27
CA HIS A 377 -19.15 -11.38 23.65
C HIS A 377 -18.36 -10.25 22.97
N CYS A 378 -17.22 -9.88 23.56
CA CYS A 378 -16.08 -9.53 22.74
C CYS A 378 -15.90 -10.68 21.75
N PRO A 379 -15.91 -10.47 20.43
CA PRO A 379 -15.36 -11.47 19.54
C PRO A 379 -13.84 -11.42 19.75
N THR A 380 -13.39 -12.10 20.80
CA THR A 380 -12.13 -12.84 20.71
C THR A 380 -12.25 -13.73 19.46
N PRO A 381 -11.30 -13.71 18.51
CA PRO A 381 -11.26 -14.73 17.50
C PRO A 381 -11.00 -16.05 18.22
N ILE A 382 -12.08 -16.77 18.50
CA ILE A 382 -12.04 -18.19 18.81
C ILE A 382 -11.37 -18.85 17.60
N HIS A 383 -10.39 -19.71 17.88
CA HIS A 383 -9.69 -20.51 16.89
C HIS A 383 -10.66 -21.19 15.92
N SER A 384 -10.79 -20.62 14.72
CA SER A 384 -11.22 -21.32 13.52
C SER A 384 -10.74 -20.54 12.29
N THR A 385 -9.68 -21.07 11.66
CA THR A 385 -9.08 -20.68 10.36
C THR A 385 -8.41 -19.29 10.24
N PRO A 386 -7.19 -19.19 9.66
CA PRO A 386 -6.45 -17.94 9.58
C PRO A 386 -6.85 -17.14 8.33
N HIS A 387 -7.47 -15.98 8.51
CA HIS A 387 -7.62 -14.97 7.46
C HIS A 387 -6.95 -13.65 7.93
N PRO A 388 -6.05 -13.04 7.14
CA PRO A 388 -5.39 -11.80 7.54
C PRO A 388 -6.28 -10.55 7.36
N PRO A 389 -6.02 -9.45 8.11
CA PRO A 389 -6.73 -8.18 7.98
C PRO A 389 -6.38 -7.45 6.65
N THR A 390 -7.35 -6.72 6.07
CA THR A 390 -7.26 -6.11 4.73
C THR A 390 -6.47 -4.78 4.63
N HIS A 391 -5.96 -4.48 3.42
CA HIS A 391 -4.93 -3.47 3.04
C HIS A 391 -5.25 -1.96 3.07
N THR A 392 -6.37 -1.49 3.62
CA THR A 392 -6.75 -0.06 3.51
C THR A 392 -7.19 0.57 4.82
N MET A 393 -6.83 1.84 5.08
CA MET A 393 -7.21 2.56 6.31
C MET A 393 -7.73 3.98 6.09
N MET A 394 -8.71 4.37 6.91
CA MET A 394 -9.07 5.76 7.18
C MET A 394 -9.09 5.99 8.70
N VAL A 395 -8.35 6.99 9.18
CA VAL A 395 -8.42 7.46 10.58
C VAL A 395 -8.98 8.85 10.60
N SER A 396 -10.11 9.04 11.25
CA SER A 396 -10.54 10.38 11.64
C SER A 396 -9.92 10.71 13.00
N ALA A 397 -8.89 11.56 12.99
CA ALA A 397 -8.30 12.12 14.21
C ALA A 397 -9.01 13.44 14.51
N LEU A 398 -10.02 13.39 15.38
CA LEU A 398 -10.68 14.60 15.83
C LEU A 398 -9.81 15.27 16.90
N ILE A 399 -9.06 16.28 16.46
CA ILE A 399 -8.24 17.12 17.31
C ILE A 399 -9.19 18.04 18.12
N GLY A 400 -9.24 17.84 19.44
CA GLY A 400 -10.21 18.50 20.34
C GLY A 400 -11.65 17.96 20.26
N ASN A 401 -12.56 18.49 21.10
CA ASN A 401 -13.92 18.06 21.48
C ASN A 401 -14.87 17.45 20.41
N ALA A 402 -14.56 16.29 19.81
CA ALA A 402 -15.48 15.53 18.97
C ALA A 402 -15.01 14.06 18.75
N SER A 403 -15.90 13.19 18.23
CA SER A 403 -15.78 11.71 18.15
C SER A 403 -14.68 11.19 17.25
N GLN A 404 -13.82 10.34 17.78
CA GLN A 404 -13.04 9.45 16.92
C GLN A 404 -14.00 8.58 16.10
N LEU A 405 -13.87 8.62 14.78
CA LEU A 405 -14.41 7.61 13.89
C LEU A 405 -13.21 6.78 13.42
N PHE A 406 -12.93 5.68 14.12
CA PHE A 406 -12.15 4.60 13.56
C PHE A 406 -13.09 3.81 12.66
N ILE A 407 -12.83 3.81 11.36
CA ILE A 407 -13.57 2.93 10.46
C ILE A 407 -12.69 1.71 10.21
N PRO A 408 -12.91 0.58 10.93
CA PRO A 408 -12.20 -0.64 10.65
C PRO A 408 -12.50 -1.08 9.22
N SER A 409 -11.46 -1.56 8.54
CA SER A 409 -11.53 -2.12 7.19
C SER A 409 -12.56 -3.26 7.17
N PHE A 410 -13.70 -3.04 6.52
CA PHE A 410 -14.76 -4.04 6.39
C PHE A 410 -14.50 -4.92 5.18
N ILE A 411 -14.58 -6.24 5.37
CA ILE A 411 -14.59 -7.24 4.31
C ILE A 411 -15.96 -7.18 3.62
N SER A 412 -16.00 -6.80 2.35
CA SER A 412 -17.15 -7.06 1.48
C SER A 412 -16.74 -8.04 0.39
N ASN A 413 -17.10 -9.32 0.55
CA ASN A 413 -17.00 -10.36 -0.50
C ASN A 413 -18.06 -10.18 -1.61
N ARG A 414 -18.45 -8.94 -1.92
CA ARG A 414 -19.38 -8.61 -3.00
C ARG A 414 -18.95 -7.30 -3.65
N ASN A 415 -19.02 -7.27 -4.98
CA ASN A 415 -19.19 -6.05 -5.77
C ASN A 415 -20.58 -5.44 -5.46
N SER A 416 -20.81 -5.02 -4.22
CA SER A 416 -22.03 -4.35 -3.80
C SER A 416 -21.70 -3.19 -2.88
N SER A 417 -22.15 -2.00 -3.27
CA SER A 417 -22.24 -0.84 -2.40
C SER A 417 -23.31 -1.11 -1.33
N ARG A 418 -22.94 -1.04 -0.05
CA ARG A 418 -23.90 -0.94 1.05
C ARG A 418 -23.71 0.39 1.77
N LEU A 419 -24.79 1.17 1.85
CA LEU A 419 -24.89 2.36 2.68
C LEU A 419 -25.09 1.93 4.14
N TYR A 420 -24.24 2.43 5.05
CA TYR A 420 -24.54 2.45 6.48
C TYR A 420 -24.44 3.87 7.04
N ARG A 421 -25.38 4.23 7.92
CA ARG A 421 -25.58 5.56 8.48
C ARG A 421 -24.87 5.73 9.82
N SER A 422 -23.74 6.43 9.82
CA SER A 422 -23.43 7.50 10.77
C SER A 422 -22.25 8.28 10.21
N SER A 423 -22.50 9.48 9.65
CA SER A 423 -21.65 10.12 8.62
C SER A 423 -21.57 9.22 7.39
N GLN A 424 -22.37 9.46 6.35
CA GLN A 424 -22.45 8.56 5.19
C GLN A 424 -21.13 8.56 4.40
N VAL A 425 -20.18 7.75 4.84
CA VAL A 425 -19.03 7.33 4.04
C VAL A 425 -19.47 6.07 3.31
N VAL A 426 -19.58 6.14 1.98
CA VAL A 426 -19.88 4.97 1.16
C VAL A 426 -18.55 4.26 0.88
N PHE A 427 -18.36 3.10 1.50
CA PHE A 427 -17.21 2.24 1.26
C PHE A 427 -17.45 1.35 0.06
N ILE A 428 -16.57 1.43 -0.94
CA ILE A 428 -16.51 0.47 -2.03
C ILE A 428 -15.08 -0.06 -2.08
N LYS A 429 -14.90 -1.26 -1.51
CA LYS A 429 -13.69 -2.05 -1.64
C LYS A 429 -13.96 -3.12 -2.69
N THR A 430 -13.12 -3.18 -3.71
CA THR A 430 -13.03 -4.32 -4.61
C THR A 430 -12.15 -5.36 -3.92
N ALA A 431 -12.78 -6.21 -3.10
CA ALA A 431 -12.05 -7.27 -2.40
C ALA A 431 -11.76 -8.42 -3.36
N LEU A 432 -10.48 -8.73 -3.56
CA LEU A 432 -10.04 -10.01 -4.11
C LEU A 432 -9.15 -10.69 -3.07
N PRO A 433 -9.34 -11.98 -2.81
CA PRO A 433 -8.57 -12.71 -1.82
C PRO A 433 -7.17 -13.02 -2.39
N TRP A 434 -6.17 -13.11 -1.50
CA TRP A 434 -4.85 -13.75 -1.69
C TRP A 434 -3.63 -12.84 -1.96
N LEU A 435 -3.03 -12.35 -0.86
CA LEU A 435 -1.57 -12.28 -0.67
C LEU A 435 -1.25 -13.13 0.57
N ASN A 436 -1.16 -14.45 0.37
CA ASN A 436 -0.66 -15.40 1.37
C ASN A 436 0.16 -16.42 0.59
N SER A 437 1.49 -16.30 0.59
CA SER A 437 2.48 -17.40 0.47
C SER A 437 3.89 -16.85 0.27
N ILE A 438 4.55 -16.33 1.32
CA ILE A 438 5.99 -16.54 1.55
C ILE A 438 6.18 -16.58 3.07
N THR A 439 6.02 -17.77 3.65
CA THR A 439 6.56 -18.06 4.98
C THR A 439 8.02 -18.40 4.79
N VAL A 440 8.92 -17.52 5.22
CA VAL A 440 10.32 -17.90 5.44
C VAL A 440 10.35 -18.67 6.76
N THR A 441 10.77 -19.94 6.70
CA THR A 441 11.05 -20.78 7.88
C THR A 441 12.11 -20.17 8.77
#